data_AF-A0A2M9YCC4-F1
#
_entry.id   AF-A0A2M9YCC4-F1
#
_cell.length_a   1.000
_cell.length_b   1.000
_cell.length_c   1.000
_cell.angle_alpha   90.00
_cell.angle_beta   90.00
_cell.angle_gamma   90.00
#
_symmetry.space_group_name_H-M   'P 1'
#
loop_
_entity.id
_entity.type
_entity.pdbx_description
1 polymer ?
#
loop_
_entity_poly.entity_id
_entity_poly.type
_entity_poly.pdbx_seq_one_letter_code
_entity_poly.pdbx_strand_id
1 'polypeptide(L)'
;MVGLFFLFGFGEVFSADFVRLKNGQVVRGKIILEDDEKVLVAENDDYVRFVDKDNVAQVSYEKGKQNAGASTLDKKTAPQKVSDVPQGHVETGPPNMYGPSAGSSNGNGGDTSIEVIHEVVTDFIWRGLSFSGEIANRRDNESYRAMTFVPSYQPTVTFNTPLKGFQVQFWGNFQLTERNDRDNDGRFQMYPGGAGPGYAGQGSSGSLSPFSAPSPDSLNSACPYDTQANFMAGNPTTGSTCGGDVPGFKKEQNGMKRSDGLFYAFYYNFEKTSWGTFTAGIWFYNTFQKSSAYTSPALGGFNSAAAQGVPGANNPSTQITRLAWQEYFFFWKLPFLQYVNPTISFYTQFSQENAGLMAGKNYLSLTMGHEFFEGNFFRILPQVNIGYAMSNNIVDNRYGIQDITSTLTFFFGKFFVKAADVYRPNLYMYDTDNYYGATGGYVNSTSKDSKIVDPGKVNGPANQLVLDFINTSTTIPDQLRQSVRESYLLQKIPSHLVWFSVGFSQNF
;
A
#
# COMPACT_ATOMS: atom_id res chain seq x y z
N MET A 1 -17.54 -12.01 24.06
CA MET A 1 -18.16 -10.86 23.37
C MET A 1 -17.79 -9.60 24.13
N VAL A 2 -16.81 -8.86 23.65
CA VAL A 2 -16.43 -7.55 24.20
C VAL A 2 -16.34 -6.63 23.00
N GLY A 3 -17.27 -5.68 22.91
CA GLY A 3 -17.38 -4.71 21.83
C GLY A 3 -16.38 -3.57 22.05
N LEU A 4 -15.62 -3.26 20.99
CA LEU A 4 -14.72 -2.11 20.92
C LEU A 4 -15.56 -0.85 20.67
N PHE A 5 -15.55 0.09 21.62
CA PHE A 5 -16.05 1.45 21.42
C PHE A 5 -14.92 2.32 20.84
N PHE A 6 -15.16 2.96 19.70
CA PHE A 6 -14.32 4.04 19.20
C PHE A 6 -14.85 5.39 19.72
N LEU A 7 -14.00 6.11 20.46
CA LEU A 7 -14.21 7.52 20.80
C LEU A 7 -13.54 8.37 19.72
N PHE A 8 -14.34 9.13 18.97
CA PHE A 8 -13.86 10.28 18.20
C PHE A 8 -14.43 11.55 18.84
N GLY A 9 -13.54 12.49 19.17
CA GLY A 9 -13.90 13.79 19.70
C GLY A 9 -13.91 14.88 18.62
N PHE A 10 -14.63 15.96 18.96
CA PHE A 10 -14.66 17.32 18.41
C PHE A 10 -15.78 17.69 17.41
N GLY A 11 -16.61 18.67 17.81
CA GLY A 11 -17.26 19.65 16.93
C GLY A 11 -18.75 19.90 17.21
N GLU A 12 -19.09 20.96 17.96
CA GLU A 12 -20.47 21.39 18.23
C GLU A 12 -21.23 21.80 16.95
N VAL A 13 -22.38 21.17 16.68
CA VAL A 13 -23.32 21.57 15.62
C VAL A 13 -24.22 22.69 16.15
N PHE A 14 -23.90 23.94 15.83
CA PHE A 14 -24.89 25.03 15.82
C PHE A 14 -25.48 25.11 14.40
N SER A 15 -26.67 24.52 14.19
CA SER A 15 -27.46 24.69 12.97
C SER A 15 -28.84 25.26 13.32
N ALA A 16 -29.28 26.31 12.60
CA ALA A 16 -30.44 27.15 12.96
C ALA A 16 -31.74 26.84 12.17
N ASP A 17 -31.82 25.71 11.47
CA ASP A 17 -33.07 25.21 10.88
C ASP A 17 -34.05 24.76 11.98
N PHE A 18 -35.36 24.95 11.76
CA PHE A 18 -36.36 24.48 12.72
C PHE A 18 -37.71 24.10 12.09
N VAL A 19 -38.38 23.15 12.76
CA VAL A 19 -39.74 22.70 12.47
C VAL A 19 -40.63 23.03 13.66
N ARG A 20 -41.66 23.86 13.45
CA ARG A 20 -42.69 24.14 14.44
C ARG A 20 -43.86 23.17 14.24
N LEU A 21 -44.26 22.50 15.31
CA LEU A 21 -45.39 21.58 15.33
C LEU A 21 -46.69 22.32 15.67
N LYS A 22 -47.83 21.76 15.27
CA LYS A 22 -49.17 22.33 15.55
C LYS A 22 -49.49 22.42 17.04
N ASN A 23 -48.86 21.57 17.86
CA ASN A 23 -48.95 21.61 19.33
C ASN A 23 -48.09 22.72 19.99
N GLY A 24 -47.40 23.55 19.19
CA GLY A 24 -46.56 24.65 19.65
C GLY A 24 -45.10 24.28 19.94
N GLN A 25 -44.71 23.01 19.88
CA GLN A 25 -43.32 22.58 20.05
C GLN A 25 -42.46 22.99 18.85
N VAL A 26 -41.17 23.24 19.10
CA VAL A 26 -40.19 23.57 18.06
C VAL A 26 -39.05 22.57 18.12
N VAL A 27 -38.82 21.85 17.03
CA VAL A 27 -37.68 20.94 16.84
C VAL A 27 -36.63 21.70 16.04
N ARG A 28 -35.38 21.74 16.53
CA ARG A 28 -34.26 22.45 15.89
C ARG A 28 -33.23 21.46 15.41
N GLY A 29 -32.72 21.67 14.21
CA GLY A 29 -31.76 20.76 13.58
C GLY A 29 -31.81 20.87 12.06
N LYS A 30 -30.79 20.37 11.39
CA LYS A 30 -30.68 20.44 9.92
C LYS A 30 -31.77 19.60 9.28
N ILE A 31 -32.58 20.20 8.40
CA ILE A 31 -33.62 19.46 7.69
C ILE A 31 -32.97 18.68 6.55
N ILE A 32 -33.00 17.34 6.64
CA ILE A 32 -32.37 16.44 5.67
C ILE A 32 -33.33 16.11 4.53
N LEU A 33 -34.63 16.01 4.84
CA LEU A 33 -35.67 15.65 3.89
C LEU A 33 -36.98 16.33 4.30
N GLU A 34 -37.68 16.91 3.33
CA GLU A 34 -39.06 17.36 3.45
C GLU A 34 -39.82 16.79 2.24
N ASP A 35 -40.76 15.88 2.48
CA ASP A 35 -41.70 15.38 1.48
C ASP A 35 -43.16 15.63 1.92
N ASP A 36 -44.12 15.07 1.19
CA ASP A 36 -45.54 15.26 1.43
C ASP A 36 -46.05 14.53 2.70
N GLU A 37 -45.31 13.54 3.21
CA GLU A 37 -45.70 12.71 4.35
C GLU A 37 -44.89 13.03 5.62
N LYS A 38 -43.65 13.50 5.49
CA LYS A 38 -42.75 13.68 6.64
C LYS A 38 -41.70 14.78 6.46
N VAL A 39 -41.12 15.15 7.60
CA VAL A 39 -39.94 15.99 7.71
C VAL A 39 -38.91 15.26 8.57
N LEU A 40 -37.69 15.09 8.05
CA LEU A 40 -36.55 14.51 8.78
C LEU A 40 -35.62 15.63 9.24
N VAL A 41 -35.44 15.73 10.56
CA VAL A 41 -34.62 16.76 11.20
C VAL A 41 -33.45 16.11 11.93
N ALA A 42 -32.22 16.34 11.47
CA ALA A 42 -31.02 15.98 12.21
C ALA A 42 -30.77 17.00 13.32
N GLU A 43 -31.12 16.65 14.55
CA GLU A 43 -30.85 17.50 15.72
C GLU A 43 -29.35 17.49 16.07
N ASN A 44 -28.66 16.40 15.76
CA ASN A 44 -27.22 16.23 15.79
C ASN A 44 -26.81 15.12 14.81
N ASP A 45 -25.50 14.87 14.68
CA ASP A 45 -24.96 13.92 13.70
C ASP A 45 -25.40 12.45 13.92
N ASP A 46 -25.89 12.12 15.12
CA ASP A 46 -26.27 10.75 15.52
C ASP A 46 -27.79 10.55 15.65
N TYR A 47 -28.58 11.62 15.53
CA TYR A 47 -30.01 11.58 15.80
C TYR A 47 -30.83 12.36 14.78
N VAL A 48 -31.57 11.60 13.97
CA VAL A 48 -32.56 12.12 13.02
C VAL A 48 -33.96 11.89 13.58
N ARG A 49 -34.66 12.98 13.87
CA ARG A 49 -36.07 12.94 14.26
C ARG A 49 -36.95 12.84 13.03
N PHE A 50 -37.83 11.85 13.04
CA PHE A 50 -38.98 11.77 12.15
C PHE A 50 -40.11 12.63 12.69
N VAL A 51 -40.64 13.52 11.84
CA VAL A 51 -41.82 14.34 12.13
C VAL A 51 -42.84 14.13 11.02
N ASP A 52 -44.00 13.61 11.37
CA ASP A 52 -45.13 13.49 10.44
C ASP A 52 -45.61 14.88 9.97
N LYS A 53 -45.81 15.05 8.66
CA LYS A 53 -46.21 16.32 8.06
C LYS A 53 -47.54 16.83 8.59
N ASP A 54 -48.45 15.95 8.97
CA ASP A 54 -49.75 16.30 9.55
C ASP A 54 -49.61 17.05 10.87
N ASN A 55 -48.50 16.85 11.57
CA ASN A 55 -48.21 17.50 12.84
C ASN A 55 -47.37 18.78 12.68
N VAL A 56 -46.91 19.11 11.47
CA VAL A 56 -46.09 20.29 11.18
C VAL A 56 -46.97 21.51 10.93
N ALA A 57 -46.65 22.60 11.63
CA ALA A 57 -47.25 23.92 11.39
C ALA A 57 -46.38 24.78 10.48
N GLN A 58 -45.06 24.71 10.61
CA GLN A 58 -44.13 25.51 9.81
C GLN A 58 -42.75 24.84 9.74
N VAL A 59 -42.11 24.92 8.58
CA VAL A 59 -40.71 24.55 8.36
C VAL A 59 -39.95 25.82 7.97
N SER A 60 -38.81 26.08 8.61
CA SER A 60 -37.97 27.26 8.32
C SER A 60 -36.54 26.84 8.03
N TYR A 61 -35.99 27.34 6.92
CA TYR A 61 -34.64 27.10 6.43
C TYR A 61 -33.81 28.37 6.54
N GLU A 62 -32.62 28.28 7.12
CA GLU A 62 -31.75 29.46 7.32
C GLU A 62 -31.25 30.07 5.99
N LYS A 63 -31.05 29.24 4.94
CA LYS A 63 -30.52 29.67 3.63
C LYS A 63 -31.53 29.65 2.48
N GLY A 64 -32.83 29.56 2.79
CA GLY A 64 -33.89 29.43 1.78
C GLY A 64 -33.99 28.01 1.21
N LYS A 65 -35.19 27.64 0.76
CA LYS A 65 -35.52 26.28 0.30
C LYS A 65 -34.78 25.99 -1.01
N GLN A 66 -33.89 24.98 -1.04
CA GLN A 66 -33.38 24.46 -2.31
C GLN A 66 -34.54 23.73 -3.03
N ASN A 67 -34.93 24.25 -4.20
CA ASN A 67 -36.03 23.70 -4.99
C ASN A 67 -35.68 22.30 -5.52
N ALA A 68 -36.38 21.28 -5.03
CA ALA A 68 -36.57 20.04 -5.77
C ALA A 68 -37.76 20.25 -6.74
N GLY A 69 -37.50 20.16 -8.05
CA GLY A 69 -38.51 20.36 -9.09
C GLY A 69 -39.61 19.30 -9.03
N ALA A 70 -40.83 19.76 -8.76
CA ALA A 70 -42.04 18.95 -8.79
C ALA A 70 -42.57 18.79 -10.23
N SER A 71 -42.82 17.54 -10.61
CA SER A 71 -43.55 17.13 -11.80
C SER A 71 -45.05 17.48 -11.69
N THR A 72 -45.61 18.17 -12.68
CA THR A 72 -47.06 18.33 -12.85
C THR A 72 -47.56 17.64 -14.11
N LEU A 73 -48.62 16.85 -13.97
CA LEU A 73 -49.37 16.18 -15.03
C LEU A 73 -50.75 16.87 -15.13
N ASP A 74 -51.06 17.44 -16.30
CA ASP A 74 -52.34 17.26 -17.02
C ASP A 74 -52.57 18.31 -18.14
N LYS A 75 -52.57 17.89 -19.41
CA LYS A 75 -53.75 17.88 -20.33
C LYS A 75 -53.36 17.61 -21.81
N LYS A 76 -54.22 16.79 -22.43
CA LYS A 76 -54.25 16.22 -23.79
C LYS A 76 -53.94 17.17 -24.97
N THR A 77 -53.03 16.73 -25.85
CA THR A 77 -53.17 16.77 -27.33
C THR A 77 -52.40 15.57 -27.94
N ALA A 78 -53.00 14.86 -28.91
CA ALA A 78 -52.48 13.61 -29.49
C ALA A 78 -51.44 13.84 -30.64
N PRO A 79 -50.96 12.78 -31.34
CA PRO A 79 -49.77 11.99 -31.06
C PRO A 79 -48.60 12.33 -32.00
N GLN A 80 -47.37 12.37 -31.49
CA GLN A 80 -46.15 12.24 -32.31
C GLN A 80 -45.31 11.10 -31.78
N LYS A 81 -45.05 10.11 -32.65
CA LYS A 81 -43.98 9.12 -32.42
C LYS A 81 -42.65 9.86 -32.49
N VAL A 82 -41.94 9.89 -31.37
CA VAL A 82 -40.50 10.21 -31.32
C VAL A 82 -39.87 9.19 -30.40
N SER A 83 -39.28 8.17 -31.02
CA SER A 83 -38.10 7.47 -30.51
C SER A 83 -37.09 8.51 -30.02
N ASP A 84 -36.44 8.24 -28.89
CA ASP A 84 -35.11 8.73 -28.46
C ASP A 84 -35.11 9.12 -26.98
N VAL A 85 -34.96 8.11 -26.13
CA VAL A 85 -34.30 8.26 -24.83
C VAL A 85 -33.06 7.37 -24.90
N PRO A 86 -31.84 7.93 -24.98
CA PRO A 86 -30.64 7.13 -24.87
C PRO A 86 -30.54 6.62 -23.43
N GLN A 87 -30.85 5.34 -23.21
CA GLN A 87 -30.36 4.62 -22.04
C GLN A 87 -28.84 4.50 -22.20
N GLY A 88 -28.11 5.47 -21.66
CA GLY A 88 -26.66 5.40 -21.55
C GLY A 88 -26.27 4.29 -20.56
N HIS A 89 -25.85 3.15 -21.08
CA HIS A 89 -25.24 2.07 -20.33
C HIS A 89 -23.93 2.59 -19.72
N VAL A 90 -23.83 2.63 -18.39
CA VAL A 90 -22.59 2.99 -17.69
C VAL A 90 -21.81 1.70 -17.48
N GLU A 91 -20.83 1.42 -18.34
CA GLU A 91 -19.80 0.40 -18.07
C GLU A 91 -19.01 0.86 -16.84
N THR A 92 -19.36 0.31 -15.67
CA THR A 92 -18.54 0.41 -14.46
C THR A 92 -17.60 -0.78 -14.50
N GLY A 93 -16.44 -0.59 -15.13
CA GLY A 93 -15.37 -1.57 -15.11
C GLY A 93 -14.83 -1.75 -13.68
N PRO A 94 -14.32 -2.95 -13.33
CA PRO A 94 -13.57 -3.13 -12.09
C PRO A 94 -12.37 -2.16 -12.03
N PRO A 95 -11.88 -1.82 -10.82
CA PRO A 95 -10.57 -1.18 -10.68
C PRO A 95 -9.53 -2.19 -11.19
N ASN A 96 -9.11 -2.02 -12.43
CA ASN A 96 -8.10 -2.88 -13.01
C ASN A 96 -6.75 -2.50 -12.42
N MET A 97 -6.21 -3.37 -11.56
CA MET A 97 -4.77 -3.38 -11.27
C MET A 97 -3.95 -3.68 -12.53
N TYR A 98 -4.55 -4.26 -13.58
CA TYR A 98 -3.84 -4.72 -14.77
C TYR A 98 -4.50 -4.21 -16.05
N GLY A 99 -4.39 -2.90 -16.29
CA GLY A 99 -4.73 -2.27 -17.57
C GLY A 99 -5.99 -1.39 -17.56
N PRO A 100 -6.35 -0.79 -18.69
CA PRO A 100 -7.48 0.14 -18.74
C PRO A 100 -8.79 -0.57 -18.38
N SER A 101 -9.73 0.17 -17.78
CA SER A 101 -11.11 -0.29 -17.58
C SER A 101 -11.70 -0.71 -18.94
N ALA A 102 -12.35 -1.87 -18.97
CA ALA A 102 -13.14 -2.27 -20.13
C ALA A 102 -14.34 -1.33 -20.21
N GLY A 103 -14.20 -0.24 -20.97
CA GLY A 103 -15.28 0.73 -21.08
C GLY A 103 -15.08 1.90 -22.04
N SER A 104 -14.15 1.83 -22.99
CA SER A 104 -13.97 2.93 -23.97
C SER A 104 -13.79 2.41 -25.39
N SER A 105 -14.77 1.64 -25.87
CA SER A 105 -14.89 1.28 -27.28
C SER A 105 -15.74 2.26 -28.08
N ASN A 106 -16.49 3.16 -27.45
CA ASN A 106 -17.39 4.09 -28.17
C ASN A 106 -17.12 5.56 -27.86
N GLY A 107 -15.94 6.03 -28.27
CA GLY A 107 -15.73 7.45 -28.55
C GLY A 107 -16.45 7.85 -29.84
N ASN A 108 -17.75 8.10 -29.76
CA ASN A 108 -18.38 9.09 -30.64
C ASN A 108 -17.85 10.45 -30.18
N GLY A 109 -17.15 11.15 -31.07
CA GLY A 109 -16.49 12.42 -30.75
C GLY A 109 -17.45 13.41 -30.10
N GLY A 110 -17.03 13.99 -28.98
CA GLY A 110 -17.76 15.02 -28.27
C GLY A 110 -17.06 15.47 -27.00
N ASP A 111 -17.10 14.66 -25.95
CA ASP A 111 -16.83 15.15 -24.59
C ASP A 111 -15.77 14.34 -23.83
N THR A 112 -15.08 15.03 -22.94
CA THR A 112 -14.18 14.41 -21.94
C THR A 112 -15.05 13.80 -20.86
N SER A 113 -14.82 12.52 -20.52
CA SER A 113 -15.42 11.91 -19.34
C SER A 113 -14.37 11.62 -18.28
N ILE A 114 -14.75 11.75 -17.01
CA ILE A 114 -13.85 11.53 -15.88
C ILE A 114 -14.42 10.40 -15.02
N GLU A 115 -13.71 9.28 -14.99
CA GLU A 115 -14.00 8.19 -14.07
C GLU A 115 -13.16 8.35 -12.79
N VAL A 116 -13.80 8.24 -11.63
CA VAL A 116 -13.15 8.31 -10.32
C VAL A 116 -13.50 7.06 -9.53
N ILE A 117 -12.49 6.33 -9.07
CA ILE A 117 -12.62 5.20 -8.17
C ILE A 117 -11.95 5.56 -6.85
N HIS A 118 -12.68 5.38 -5.76
CA HIS A 118 -12.17 5.45 -4.40
C HIS A 118 -12.06 4.03 -3.85
N GLU A 119 -10.87 3.59 -3.46
CA GLU A 119 -10.65 2.26 -2.88
C GLU A 119 -9.86 2.38 -1.58
N VAL A 120 -10.25 1.63 -0.55
CA VAL A 120 -9.44 1.41 0.65
C VAL A 120 -9.07 -0.06 0.68
N VAL A 121 -7.77 -0.35 0.67
CA VAL A 121 -7.22 -1.71 0.67
C VAL A 121 -6.58 -2.02 2.02
N THR A 122 -6.55 -3.28 2.43
CA THR A 122 -5.86 -3.69 3.67
C THR A 122 -4.34 -3.74 3.54
N ASP A 123 -3.82 -3.85 2.31
CA ASP A 123 -2.40 -3.78 1.96
C ASP A 123 -2.26 -3.33 0.49
N PHE A 124 -1.18 -2.62 0.17
CA PHE A 124 -0.83 -2.29 -1.20
C PHE A 124 0.03 -3.40 -1.82
N ILE A 125 -0.60 -4.23 -2.64
CA ILE A 125 0.05 -5.36 -3.31
C ILE A 125 0.14 -5.13 -4.82
N TRP A 126 1.28 -5.45 -5.43
CA TRP A 126 1.49 -5.34 -6.87
C TRP A 126 2.36 -6.49 -7.39
N ARG A 127 1.82 -7.30 -8.32
CA ARG A 127 2.51 -8.47 -8.92
C ARG A 127 3.15 -9.39 -7.87
N GLY A 128 2.42 -9.71 -6.82
CA GLY A 128 2.90 -10.54 -5.71
C GLY A 128 3.95 -9.89 -4.80
N LEU A 129 4.14 -8.57 -4.88
CA LEU A 129 4.96 -7.80 -3.94
C LEU A 129 4.02 -7.00 -3.00
N SER A 130 4.23 -7.08 -1.69
CA SER A 130 3.61 -6.22 -0.69
C SER A 130 4.48 -4.98 -0.48
N PHE A 131 3.99 -3.82 -0.92
CA PHE A 131 4.70 -2.54 -0.81
C PHE A 131 4.48 -1.85 0.54
N SER A 132 3.61 -2.40 1.40
CA SER A 132 3.25 -1.77 2.67
C SER A 132 3.22 -2.74 3.84
N GLY A 133 2.53 -3.88 3.71
CA GLY A 133 2.46 -4.90 4.77
C GLY A 133 3.83 -5.44 5.18
N GLU A 134 4.69 -5.82 4.24
CA GLU A 134 6.04 -6.30 4.55
C GLU A 134 6.94 -5.20 5.13
N ILE A 135 6.73 -3.93 4.75
CA ILE A 135 7.43 -2.78 5.36
C ILE A 135 6.99 -2.59 6.80
N ALA A 136 5.68 -2.66 7.07
CA ALA A 136 5.11 -2.54 8.41
C ALA A 136 5.60 -3.66 9.33
N ASN A 137 5.62 -4.91 8.85
CA ASN A 137 6.15 -6.03 9.63
C ASN A 137 7.63 -5.80 10.04
N ARG A 138 8.46 -5.20 9.16
CA ARG A 138 9.82 -4.77 9.55
C ARG A 138 9.83 -3.65 10.59
N ARG A 139 8.95 -2.66 10.42
CA ARG A 139 8.81 -1.53 11.33
C ARG A 139 8.37 -1.99 12.73
N ASP A 140 7.52 -2.99 12.83
CA ASP A 140 6.96 -3.45 14.10
C ASP A 140 7.68 -4.66 14.71
N ASN A 141 8.75 -5.15 14.06
CA ASN A 141 9.42 -6.41 14.40
C ASN A 141 8.44 -7.59 14.46
N GLU A 142 7.62 -7.71 13.42
CA GLU A 142 6.71 -8.83 13.26
C GLU A 142 7.20 -9.73 12.12
N SER A 143 7.01 -11.04 12.29
CA SER A 143 7.27 -12.02 11.25
C SER A 143 6.42 -11.75 10.00
N TYR A 144 6.91 -12.14 8.83
CA TYR A 144 6.16 -11.97 7.60
C TYR A 144 5.01 -12.98 7.59
N ARG A 145 3.82 -12.50 7.21
CA ARG A 145 2.57 -13.27 7.25
C ARG A 145 1.78 -13.06 5.97
N ALA A 146 0.86 -13.99 5.72
CA ALA A 146 0.06 -13.96 4.50
C ALA A 146 -0.91 -12.77 4.42
N MET A 147 -1.33 -12.20 5.55
CA MET A 147 -2.19 -11.02 5.58
C MET A 147 -1.67 -10.06 6.62
N THR A 148 -1.53 -8.80 6.23
CA THR A 148 -1.16 -7.69 7.12
C THR A 148 -2.19 -6.59 6.93
N PHE A 149 -2.61 -5.94 8.02
CA PHE A 149 -3.62 -4.89 7.98
C PHE A 149 -2.95 -3.52 8.17
N VAL A 150 -2.53 -2.92 7.07
CA VAL A 150 -1.91 -1.58 7.03
C VAL A 150 -2.63 -0.82 5.92
N PRO A 151 -3.83 -0.29 6.23
CA PRO A 151 -4.75 0.12 5.20
C PRO A 151 -4.27 1.36 4.46
N SER A 152 -4.47 1.36 3.15
CA SER A 152 -4.18 2.49 2.30
C SER A 152 -5.38 2.90 1.47
N TYR A 153 -5.50 4.21 1.25
CA TYR A 153 -6.45 4.79 0.33
C TYR A 153 -5.83 4.89 -1.06
N GLN A 154 -6.50 4.33 -2.05
CA GLN A 154 -6.05 4.20 -3.43
C GLN A 154 -7.07 4.83 -4.38
N PRO A 155 -7.02 6.16 -4.58
CA PRO A 155 -7.85 6.82 -5.57
C PRO A 155 -7.33 6.55 -6.98
N THR A 156 -8.22 6.26 -7.92
CA THR A 156 -7.94 6.22 -9.35
C THR A 156 -8.78 7.27 -10.06
N VAL A 157 -8.16 8.10 -10.87
CA VAL A 157 -8.83 9.10 -11.72
C VAL A 157 -8.43 8.84 -13.15
N THR A 158 -9.39 8.51 -14.01
CA THR A 158 -9.18 8.27 -15.44
C THR A 158 -9.86 9.36 -16.24
N PHE A 159 -9.09 10.07 -17.06
CA PHE A 159 -9.55 11.04 -18.03
C PHE A 159 -9.65 10.35 -19.39
N ASN A 160 -10.87 10.19 -19.90
CA ASN A 160 -11.10 9.80 -21.28
C ASN A 160 -11.03 11.06 -22.14
N THR A 161 -9.98 11.19 -22.93
CA THR A 161 -9.76 12.42 -23.69
C THR A 161 -10.66 12.47 -24.94
N PRO A 162 -10.88 13.66 -25.52
CA PRO A 162 -11.58 13.76 -26.80
C PRO A 162 -10.85 13.05 -27.96
N LEU A 163 -9.55 12.77 -27.81
CA LEU A 163 -8.80 11.98 -28.78
C LEU A 163 -9.15 10.51 -28.63
N LYS A 164 -9.75 9.94 -29.70
CA LYS A 164 -10.18 8.54 -29.71
C LYS A 164 -9.05 7.60 -29.31
N GLY A 165 -9.33 6.76 -28.32
CA GLY A 165 -8.41 5.75 -27.80
C GLY A 165 -7.38 6.28 -26.80
N PHE A 166 -7.24 7.60 -26.62
CA PHE A 166 -6.25 8.17 -25.70
C PHE A 166 -6.86 8.46 -24.32
N GLN A 167 -6.22 7.95 -23.28
CA GLN A 167 -6.62 8.12 -21.88
C GLN A 167 -5.43 8.51 -21.02
N VAL A 168 -5.70 9.30 -19.98
CA VAL A 168 -4.72 9.65 -18.94
C VAL A 168 -5.26 9.16 -17.60
N GLN A 169 -4.45 8.47 -16.82
CA GLN A 169 -4.86 7.96 -15.51
C GLN A 169 -3.90 8.42 -14.42
N PHE A 170 -4.45 8.69 -13.24
CA PHE A 170 -3.73 8.88 -12.00
C PHE A 170 -4.20 7.83 -11.00
N TRP A 171 -3.29 7.09 -10.38
CA TRP A 171 -3.62 6.12 -9.34
C TRP A 171 -2.72 6.35 -8.12
N GLY A 172 -3.31 6.79 -7.03
CA GLY A 172 -2.60 7.08 -5.79
C GLY A 172 -2.50 5.87 -4.87
N ASN A 173 -1.51 5.88 -3.99
CA ASN A 173 -1.49 5.04 -2.80
C ASN A 173 -1.12 5.92 -1.60
N PHE A 174 -1.99 5.97 -0.60
CA PHE A 174 -1.82 6.82 0.58
C PHE A 174 -2.08 6.04 1.85
N GLN A 175 -1.06 5.89 2.70
CA GLN A 175 -1.16 5.11 3.92
C GLN A 175 -2.02 5.80 4.98
N LEU A 176 -2.97 5.07 5.56
CA LEU A 176 -3.92 5.62 6.53
C LEU A 176 -3.44 5.48 7.97
N THR A 177 -2.61 4.48 8.25
CA THR A 177 -2.08 4.20 9.59
C THR A 177 -0.56 4.35 9.64
N GLU A 178 -0.01 4.40 10.86
CA GLU A 178 1.44 4.24 11.10
C GLU A 178 2.33 5.22 10.33
N ARG A 179 1.79 6.42 10.04
CA ARG A 179 2.43 7.41 9.18
C ARG A 179 3.74 7.95 9.74
N ASN A 180 3.93 7.92 11.07
CA ASN A 180 5.09 8.48 11.75
C ASN A 180 6.20 7.44 11.99
N ASP A 181 7.43 7.95 12.04
CA ASP A 181 8.62 7.21 12.42
C ASP A 181 8.52 6.68 13.85
N ARG A 182 9.04 5.47 14.05
CA ARG A 182 9.07 4.73 15.32
C ARG A 182 10.50 4.22 15.53
N ASP A 183 10.89 3.97 16.79
CA ASP A 183 12.06 3.16 17.14
C ASP A 183 11.66 1.67 17.08
N ASN A 184 12.34 0.91 16.23
CA ASN A 184 12.11 -0.51 16.01
C ASN A 184 13.32 -1.37 16.37
N ASP A 185 14.54 -0.86 16.46
CA ASP A 185 15.67 -1.67 16.89
C ASP A 185 15.71 -1.89 18.42
N GLY A 186 15.06 -1.00 19.17
CA GLY A 186 14.97 -1.04 20.63
C GLY A 186 16.32 -0.80 21.31
N ARG A 187 17.25 -0.15 20.63
CA ARG A 187 18.62 0.05 21.09
C ARG A 187 18.83 1.43 21.66
N PHE A 188 19.75 1.49 22.63
CA PHE A 188 20.27 2.75 23.11
C PHE A 188 21.38 3.23 22.18
N GLN A 189 21.14 4.28 21.39
CA GLN A 189 21.97 4.63 20.25
C GLN A 189 22.14 6.14 20.03
N MET A 190 23.15 6.53 19.25
CA MET A 190 23.45 7.95 18.95
C MET A 190 22.54 8.54 17.88
N TYR A 191 22.21 7.74 16.87
CA TYR A 191 21.39 8.10 15.72
C TYR A 191 20.59 6.87 15.30
N PRO A 192 19.53 7.03 14.50
CA PRO A 192 18.70 5.89 14.09
C PRO A 192 19.47 4.84 13.30
N GLY A 193 19.29 3.56 13.63
CA GLY A 193 20.04 2.44 13.03
C GLY A 193 21.52 2.40 13.41
N GLY A 194 21.92 3.15 14.43
CA GLY A 194 23.27 3.18 14.96
C GLY A 194 23.61 1.95 15.80
N ALA A 195 24.91 1.78 16.06
CA ALA A 195 25.37 0.78 17.00
C ALA A 195 25.00 1.20 18.45
N GLY A 196 24.68 0.22 19.28
CA GLY A 196 24.37 0.44 20.69
C GLY A 196 23.89 -0.82 21.40
N PRO A 197 23.88 -0.84 22.75
CA PRO A 197 23.40 -1.98 23.49
C PRO A 197 21.88 -2.14 23.32
N GLY A 198 21.45 -3.37 23.09
CA GLY A 198 20.06 -3.80 23.07
C GLY A 198 19.54 -4.22 24.45
N TYR A 199 20.41 -4.39 25.46
CA TYR A 199 20.02 -4.68 26.85
C TYR A 199 21.08 -4.20 27.84
N ALA A 200 20.63 -3.95 29.08
CA ALA A 200 21.51 -3.54 30.17
C ALA A 200 22.57 -4.61 30.49
N GLY A 201 23.84 -4.22 30.47
CA GLY A 201 24.96 -5.13 30.71
C GLY A 201 25.52 -5.81 29.45
N GLN A 202 24.93 -5.57 28.27
CA GLN A 202 25.57 -5.93 27.01
C GLN A 202 26.91 -5.18 26.89
N GLY A 203 28.01 -5.92 26.63
CA GLY A 203 29.42 -5.49 26.73
C GLY A 203 29.86 -4.29 25.87
N SER A 204 31.14 -4.18 25.51
CA SER A 204 31.69 -3.00 24.80
C SER A 204 31.40 -2.99 23.29
N SER A 205 31.55 -1.81 22.66
CA SER A 205 31.54 -1.67 21.19
C SER A 205 32.47 -2.71 20.54
N GLY A 206 31.96 -3.48 19.58
CA GLY A 206 32.69 -4.59 18.95
C GLY A 206 32.39 -5.99 19.50
N SER A 207 31.53 -6.13 20.54
CA SER A 207 30.72 -7.35 20.64
C SER A 207 30.03 -7.58 19.30
N LEU A 208 29.94 -8.83 18.82
CA LEU A 208 29.47 -9.26 17.48
C LEU A 208 27.98 -8.92 17.19
N SER A 209 27.53 -7.73 17.57
CA SER A 209 26.32 -7.08 17.10
C SER A 209 26.53 -6.72 15.63
N PRO A 210 25.80 -7.34 14.69
CA PRO A 210 25.99 -7.15 13.24
C PRO A 210 25.59 -5.77 12.72
N PHE A 211 25.25 -4.87 13.63
CA PHE A 211 25.02 -3.46 13.37
C PHE A 211 26.22 -2.60 13.77
N SER A 212 27.38 -3.20 14.05
CA SER A 212 28.65 -2.48 14.06
C SER A 212 28.91 -2.00 12.63
N ALA A 213 28.32 -0.87 12.25
CA ALA A 213 28.66 -0.22 11.00
C ALA A 213 30.18 -0.02 10.97
N PRO A 214 30.89 -0.43 9.91
CA PRO A 214 32.28 -0.06 9.70
C PRO A 214 32.30 1.42 9.28
N SER A 215 31.91 2.30 10.19
CA SER A 215 31.94 3.75 10.01
C SER A 215 33.19 4.30 10.72
N PRO A 216 33.91 5.27 10.11
CA PRO A 216 35.19 5.77 10.60
C PRO A 216 35.14 6.55 11.93
N ASP A 217 33.97 6.62 12.58
CA ASP A 217 33.79 7.31 13.86
C ASP A 217 33.65 6.31 15.02
N SER A 218 34.70 5.51 15.22
CA SER A 218 34.76 4.48 16.26
C SER A 218 34.54 5.04 17.67
N LEU A 219 34.86 6.32 17.89
CA LEU A 219 34.65 7.02 19.16
C LEU A 219 33.16 7.13 19.51
N ASN A 220 32.32 7.56 18.57
CA ASN A 220 30.88 7.70 18.80
C ASN A 220 30.13 6.36 18.88
N SER A 221 30.70 5.28 18.34
CA SER A 221 30.14 3.93 18.48
C SER A 221 30.28 3.35 19.90
N ALA A 222 31.29 3.80 20.66
CA ALA A 222 31.53 3.37 22.04
C ALA A 222 30.66 4.12 23.06
N CYS A 223 30.26 5.35 22.72
CA CYS A 223 29.48 6.23 23.59
C CYS A 223 28.22 5.60 24.20
N PRO A 224 27.34 4.91 23.45
CA PRO A 224 26.16 4.28 24.04
C PRO A 224 26.51 3.19 25.06
N TYR A 225 27.57 2.42 24.81
CA TYR A 225 28.03 1.37 25.71
C TYR A 225 28.69 1.93 26.98
N ASP A 226 29.54 2.95 26.83
CA ASP A 226 30.19 3.64 27.96
C ASP A 226 29.15 4.35 28.83
N THR A 227 28.14 4.98 28.20
CA THR A 227 27.03 5.61 28.92
C THR A 227 26.22 4.59 29.71
N GLN A 228 25.95 3.42 29.13
CA GLN A 228 25.32 2.32 29.86
C GLN A 228 26.19 1.85 31.03
N ALA A 229 27.51 1.70 30.83
CA ALA A 229 28.42 1.28 31.89
C ALA A 229 28.44 2.28 33.05
N ASN A 230 28.48 3.58 32.77
CA ASN A 230 28.36 4.64 33.77
C ASN A 230 27.05 4.53 34.55
N PHE A 231 25.92 4.41 33.85
CA PHE A 231 24.62 4.28 34.47
C PHE A 231 24.53 3.05 35.39
N MET A 232 25.01 1.90 34.91
CA MET A 232 25.07 0.66 35.68
C MET A 232 26.02 0.75 36.89
N ALA A 233 27.04 1.60 36.83
CA ALA A 233 27.93 1.91 37.94
C ALA A 233 27.36 2.99 38.90
N GLY A 234 26.12 3.46 38.68
CA GLY A 234 25.48 4.48 39.50
C GLY A 234 25.90 5.92 39.17
N ASN A 235 26.58 6.14 38.05
CA ASN A 235 27.00 7.46 37.58
C ASN A 235 26.11 7.95 36.41
N PRO A 236 25.22 8.93 36.60
CA PRO A 236 24.29 9.40 35.57
C PRO A 236 24.97 10.40 34.60
N THR A 237 26.16 10.08 34.10
CA THR A 237 26.89 10.88 33.11
C THR A 237 27.02 10.12 31.79
N THR A 238 27.01 10.87 30.68
CA THR A 238 27.35 10.31 29.37
C THR A 238 28.76 9.71 29.38
N GLY A 239 29.00 8.73 28.51
CA GLY A 239 30.31 8.11 28.32
C GLY A 239 31.37 9.14 27.95
N SER A 240 32.63 8.90 28.35
CA SER A 240 33.75 9.79 28.01
C SER A 240 34.00 9.92 26.51
N THR A 241 33.48 8.97 25.73
CA THR A 241 33.57 8.91 24.27
C THR A 241 32.43 9.65 23.55
N CYS A 242 31.47 10.22 24.28
CA CYS A 242 30.28 10.84 23.70
C CYS A 242 30.49 12.24 23.12
N GLY A 243 31.62 12.91 23.37
CA GLY A 243 31.90 14.23 22.77
C GLY A 243 30.87 15.34 23.06
N GLY A 244 29.98 15.16 24.04
CA GLY A 244 28.87 16.07 24.36
C GLY A 244 27.49 15.62 23.83
N ASP A 245 27.44 14.57 23.02
CA ASP A 245 26.18 14.00 22.53
C ASP A 245 25.52 13.08 23.56
N VAL A 246 24.19 12.90 23.43
CA VAL A 246 23.38 12.09 24.34
C VAL A 246 22.74 10.91 23.58
N PRO A 247 23.20 9.67 23.86
CA PRO A 247 22.54 8.48 23.33
C PRO A 247 21.14 8.29 23.91
N GLY A 248 20.30 7.55 23.18
CA GLY A 248 18.91 7.33 23.53
C GLY A 248 18.23 6.39 22.56
N PHE A 249 16.95 6.14 22.80
CA PHE A 249 16.06 5.49 21.85
C PHE A 249 15.78 6.45 20.69
N LYS A 250 16.11 6.05 19.46
CA LYS A 250 16.04 6.92 18.27
C LYS A 250 15.09 6.32 17.27
N LYS A 251 14.19 7.16 16.72
CA LYS A 251 13.21 6.72 15.73
C LYS A 251 13.88 6.51 14.37
N GLU A 252 13.74 5.33 13.76
CA GLU A 252 14.21 5.10 12.39
C GLU A 252 13.28 5.70 11.35
N GLN A 253 13.79 5.87 10.13
CA GLN A 253 13.03 6.44 9.01
C GLN A 253 12.08 5.41 8.39
N ASN A 254 11.22 4.81 9.21
CA ASN A 254 10.39 3.66 8.87
C ASN A 254 8.88 3.96 8.80
N GLY A 255 8.44 5.20 9.02
CA GLY A 255 7.01 5.56 8.98
C GLY A 255 6.35 5.35 7.62
N MET A 256 5.10 4.85 7.64
CA MET A 256 4.35 4.36 6.47
C MET A 256 3.99 5.43 5.43
N LYS A 257 4.08 6.72 5.78
CA LYS A 257 3.97 7.84 4.81
C LYS A 257 4.99 7.77 3.66
N ARG A 258 6.03 6.94 3.80
CA ARG A 258 7.05 6.67 2.77
C ARG A 258 6.59 5.70 1.69
N SER A 259 5.54 4.93 1.94
CA SER A 259 4.84 4.15 0.91
C SER A 259 3.79 4.99 0.15
N ASP A 260 3.62 6.27 0.52
CA ASP A 260 2.74 7.17 -0.22
C ASP A 260 3.35 7.46 -1.60
N GLY A 261 2.55 7.30 -2.66
CA GLY A 261 3.00 7.52 -4.01
C GLY A 261 1.88 7.70 -5.02
N LEU A 262 2.27 8.03 -6.24
CA LEU A 262 1.38 8.27 -7.36
C LEU A 262 1.88 7.55 -8.60
N PHE A 263 0.99 6.78 -9.19
CA PHE A 263 1.06 6.33 -10.56
C PHE A 263 0.42 7.37 -11.46
N TYR A 264 1.05 7.68 -12.58
CA TYR A 264 0.39 8.36 -13.69
C TYR A 264 0.70 7.63 -14.99
N ALA A 265 -0.31 7.43 -15.82
CA ALA A 265 -0.21 6.59 -17.01
C ALA A 265 -0.92 7.20 -18.20
N PHE A 266 -0.35 6.94 -19.38
CA PHE A 266 -0.90 7.32 -20.67
C PHE A 266 -1.23 6.03 -21.42
N TYR A 267 -2.47 5.89 -21.85
CA TYR A 267 -2.96 4.73 -22.58
C TYR A 267 -3.38 5.15 -23.99
N TYR A 268 -3.07 4.30 -24.95
CA TYR A 268 -3.62 4.37 -26.29
C TYR A 268 -4.23 3.03 -26.68
N ASN A 269 -5.55 3.03 -26.83
CA ASN A 269 -6.35 1.89 -27.27
C ASN A 269 -6.53 1.94 -28.79
N PHE A 270 -6.15 0.86 -29.46
CA PHE A 270 -6.41 0.67 -30.88
C PHE A 270 -7.21 -0.62 -31.09
N GLU A 271 -8.41 -0.45 -31.61
CA GLU A 271 -9.31 -1.56 -31.92
C GLU A 271 -9.06 -2.04 -33.34
N LYS A 272 -8.73 -3.32 -33.50
CA LYS A 272 -8.64 -3.98 -34.80
C LYS A 272 -9.52 -5.21 -34.77
N THR A 273 -10.71 -5.10 -35.36
CA THR A 273 -11.83 -6.06 -35.23
C THR A 273 -11.46 -7.53 -35.43
N SER A 274 -10.50 -7.86 -36.30
CA SER A 274 -10.11 -9.26 -36.52
C SER A 274 -9.10 -9.81 -35.50
N TRP A 275 -8.32 -8.95 -34.84
CA TRP A 275 -7.19 -9.36 -33.99
C TRP A 275 -7.44 -9.06 -32.51
N GLY A 276 -8.56 -8.42 -32.17
CA GLY A 276 -8.91 -8.03 -30.81
C GLY A 276 -8.57 -6.57 -30.53
N THR A 277 -8.51 -6.25 -29.24
CA THR A 277 -8.21 -4.89 -28.77
C THR A 277 -6.80 -4.86 -28.23
N PHE A 278 -6.05 -3.85 -28.65
CA PHE A 278 -4.72 -3.61 -28.14
C PHE A 278 -4.67 -2.30 -27.39
N THR A 279 -3.90 -2.29 -26.31
CA THR A 279 -3.59 -1.10 -25.54
C THR A 279 -2.08 -0.99 -25.43
N ALA A 280 -1.52 0.17 -25.74
CA ALA A 280 -0.12 0.44 -25.46
C ALA A 280 0.01 1.71 -24.64
N GLY A 281 1.10 1.85 -23.92
CA GLY A 281 1.32 3.04 -23.14
C GLY A 281 2.56 3.00 -22.27
N ILE A 282 2.63 4.01 -21.41
CA ILE A 282 3.68 4.17 -20.42
C ILE A 282 3.03 4.59 -19.11
N TRP A 283 3.56 4.06 -18.02
CA TRP A 283 3.22 4.53 -16.68
C TRP A 283 4.47 5.03 -15.96
N PHE A 284 4.25 5.75 -14.88
CA PHE A 284 5.31 6.26 -14.03
C PHE A 284 4.83 6.13 -12.60
N TYR A 285 5.65 5.54 -11.74
CA TYR A 285 5.39 5.51 -10.31
C TYR A 285 6.44 6.31 -9.56
N ASN A 286 6.02 7.10 -8.58
CA ASN A 286 6.93 7.79 -7.68
C ASN A 286 6.36 7.80 -6.26
N THR A 287 7.18 7.42 -5.28
CA THR A 287 6.90 7.76 -3.88
C THR A 287 7.19 9.24 -3.62
N PHE A 288 6.35 9.89 -2.81
CA PHE A 288 6.52 11.30 -2.50
C PHE A 288 7.68 11.55 -1.53
N GLN A 289 7.89 10.61 -0.62
CA GLN A 289 8.98 10.67 0.35
C GLN A 289 10.09 9.71 -0.03
N LYS A 290 11.31 10.10 0.33
CA LYS A 290 12.44 9.19 0.27
C LYS A 290 12.34 8.22 1.44
N SER A 291 12.74 6.98 1.20
CA SER A 291 12.75 5.93 2.21
C SER A 291 14.11 5.28 2.28
N SER A 292 14.50 4.87 3.49
CA SER A 292 15.61 3.93 3.69
C SER A 292 15.08 2.50 3.49
N ALA A 293 14.59 2.13 2.31
CA ALA A 293 14.21 0.75 2.03
C ALA A 293 14.05 0.46 0.53
N TYR A 294 14.90 -0.44 0.04
CA TYR A 294 14.83 -1.43 -1.05
C TYR A 294 16.27 -1.83 -1.43
N THR A 295 17.26 -1.05 -1.02
CA THR A 295 18.66 -1.44 -1.06
C THR A 295 19.04 -2.01 0.31
N SER A 296 19.36 -3.31 0.35
CA SER A 296 20.43 -3.73 1.24
C SER A 296 21.63 -2.79 1.03
N PRO A 297 22.48 -2.52 2.05
CA PRO A 297 23.84 -2.06 1.75
C PRO A 297 24.36 -2.93 0.59
N ALA A 298 24.90 -2.30 -0.46
CA ALA A 298 25.18 -2.97 -1.74
C ALA A 298 25.65 -4.40 -1.50
N LEU A 299 24.78 -5.39 -1.77
CA LEU A 299 25.15 -6.79 -1.72
C LEU A 299 26.13 -7.01 -2.87
N GLY A 300 27.41 -6.91 -2.54
CA GLY A 300 28.49 -7.56 -3.28
C GLY A 300 28.65 -7.12 -4.73
N GLY A 301 28.79 -5.82 -4.97
CA GLY A 301 29.56 -5.31 -6.11
C GLY A 301 30.94 -4.87 -5.65
N PHE A 302 31.80 -5.82 -5.25
CA PHE A 302 33.22 -5.62 -4.96
C PHE A 302 33.58 -4.40 -4.08
N ASN A 303 33.51 -4.59 -2.77
CA ASN A 303 34.70 -4.26 -2.00
C ASN A 303 34.88 -5.26 -0.86
N SER A 304 35.63 -6.32 -1.16
CA SER A 304 36.17 -7.27 -0.19
C SER A 304 37.04 -6.62 0.90
N ALA A 305 37.30 -5.30 0.82
CA ALA A 305 37.94 -4.52 1.87
C ALA A 305 36.97 -4.05 2.98
N ALA A 306 35.65 -3.99 2.74
CA ALA A 306 34.67 -3.66 3.79
C ALA A 306 34.40 -4.85 4.72
N ALA A 307 34.57 -6.08 4.21
CA ALA A 307 34.63 -7.30 5.01
C ALA A 307 35.95 -7.45 5.81
N GLN A 308 36.92 -6.54 5.61
CA GLN A 308 38.22 -6.57 6.27
C GLN A 308 38.55 -5.28 7.04
N GLY A 309 37.56 -4.44 7.36
CA GLY A 309 37.80 -3.29 8.23
C GLY A 309 38.80 -2.27 7.67
N VAL A 310 38.75 -1.98 6.37
CA VAL A 310 39.56 -0.90 5.79
C VAL A 310 38.85 0.46 5.96
N PRO A 311 39.45 1.44 6.67
CA PRO A 311 38.90 2.78 6.83
C PRO A 311 39.01 3.57 5.52
N GLY A 312 37.97 4.33 5.15
CA GLY A 312 38.11 5.39 4.13
C GLY A 312 37.01 5.56 3.07
N ALA A 313 35.90 4.81 3.11
CA ALA A 313 34.75 5.10 2.24
C ALA A 313 33.76 6.03 2.96
N ASN A 314 33.80 7.33 2.63
CA ASN A 314 32.85 8.34 3.07
C ASN A 314 31.43 8.10 2.53
N ASN A 315 30.74 7.05 2.98
CA ASN A 315 29.29 6.99 2.82
C ASN A 315 28.60 6.16 3.91
N PRO A 316 28.40 6.73 5.12
CA PRO A 316 27.55 6.10 6.14
C PRO A 316 26.05 6.26 5.83
N SER A 317 25.64 6.62 4.61
CA SER A 317 24.22 6.69 4.28
C SER A 317 23.71 5.35 3.77
N THR A 318 22.82 4.74 4.56
CA THR A 318 21.60 4.13 4.00
C THR A 318 21.16 4.96 2.81
N GLN A 319 21.23 4.47 1.58
CA GLN A 319 20.87 5.30 0.42
C GLN A 319 19.37 5.63 0.50
N ILE A 320 19.05 6.81 1.01
CA ILE A 320 17.68 7.32 1.11
C ILE A 320 17.24 7.72 -0.31
N THR A 321 16.59 6.79 -1.00
CA THR A 321 16.12 6.96 -2.39
C THR A 321 14.60 7.13 -2.42
N ARG A 322 14.09 7.69 -3.52
CA ARG A 322 12.66 7.61 -3.82
C ARG A 322 12.43 6.33 -4.60
N LEU A 323 11.35 5.62 -4.32
CA LEU A 323 10.95 4.53 -5.17
C LEU A 323 10.28 5.13 -6.41
N ALA A 324 11.05 5.29 -7.47
CA ALA A 324 10.60 5.81 -8.74
C ALA A 324 10.91 4.83 -9.86
N TRP A 325 9.92 4.39 -10.65
CA TRP A 325 10.17 3.57 -11.84
C TRP A 325 9.24 3.90 -12.99
N GLN A 326 9.70 3.52 -14.19
CA GLN A 326 9.01 3.73 -15.46
C GLN A 326 8.95 2.39 -16.20
N GLU A 327 7.77 1.99 -16.65
CA GLU A 327 7.63 0.87 -17.60
C GLU A 327 6.68 1.20 -18.73
N TYR A 328 7.03 0.66 -19.90
CA TYR A 328 6.14 0.59 -21.03
C TYR A 328 5.29 -0.66 -20.91
N PHE A 329 4.07 -0.58 -21.42
CA PHE A 329 3.18 -1.72 -21.43
C PHE A 329 2.49 -1.91 -22.77
N PHE A 330 2.14 -3.16 -23.03
CA PHE A 330 1.37 -3.59 -24.17
C PHE A 330 0.37 -4.65 -23.72
N PHE A 331 -0.91 -4.40 -23.92
CA PHE A 331 -2.00 -5.31 -23.60
C PHE A 331 -2.69 -5.75 -24.88
N TRP A 332 -3.08 -7.01 -24.91
CA TRP A 332 -3.79 -7.62 -26.01
C TRP A 332 -4.97 -8.40 -25.45
N LYS A 333 -6.17 -7.82 -25.57
CA LYS A 333 -7.43 -8.51 -25.30
C LYS A 333 -7.75 -9.39 -26.50
N LEU A 334 -7.76 -10.70 -26.29
CA LEU A 334 -7.89 -11.67 -27.36
C LEU A 334 -9.34 -11.69 -27.88
N PRO A 335 -9.56 -11.85 -29.20
CA PRO A 335 -10.89 -11.84 -29.78
C PRO A 335 -11.63 -13.17 -29.60
N PHE A 336 -10.99 -14.20 -29.03
CA PHE A 336 -11.53 -15.53 -28.77
C PHE A 336 -11.68 -15.77 -27.28
N LEU A 337 -12.51 -16.76 -26.91
CA LEU A 337 -12.89 -17.03 -25.51
C LEU A 337 -13.46 -15.78 -24.81
N GLN A 338 -14.24 -14.97 -25.53
CA GLN A 338 -14.79 -13.69 -25.06
C GLN A 338 -15.56 -13.83 -23.74
N TYR A 339 -16.15 -15.01 -23.48
CA TYR A 339 -16.79 -15.34 -22.22
C TYR A 339 -15.89 -15.06 -21.00
N VAL A 340 -14.59 -15.32 -21.08
CA VAL A 340 -13.63 -15.10 -19.97
C VAL A 340 -12.67 -13.93 -20.21
N ASN A 341 -12.94 -13.10 -21.23
CA ASN A 341 -12.20 -11.88 -21.56
C ASN A 341 -10.66 -11.99 -21.42
N PRO A 342 -10.01 -12.98 -22.07
CA PRO A 342 -8.59 -13.21 -21.86
C PRO A 342 -7.75 -12.05 -22.38
N THR A 343 -6.82 -11.59 -21.55
CA THR A 343 -5.92 -10.47 -21.87
C THR A 343 -4.48 -10.88 -21.60
N ILE A 344 -3.64 -10.73 -22.62
CA ILE A 344 -2.19 -10.87 -22.48
C ILE A 344 -1.59 -9.50 -22.24
N SER A 345 -0.81 -9.36 -21.18
CA SER A 345 -0.20 -8.08 -20.80
C SER A 345 1.30 -8.22 -20.64
N PHE A 346 2.04 -7.41 -21.38
CA PHE A 346 3.50 -7.31 -21.31
C PHE A 346 3.90 -5.96 -20.74
N TYR A 347 4.88 -5.98 -19.84
CA TYR A 347 5.44 -4.80 -19.20
C TYR A 347 6.96 -4.87 -19.22
N THR A 348 7.62 -3.76 -19.54
CA THR A 348 9.08 -3.65 -19.56
C THR A 348 9.56 -2.39 -18.84
N GLN A 349 10.36 -2.59 -17.80
CA GLN A 349 10.89 -1.55 -16.92
C GLN A 349 12.23 -1.04 -17.41
N PHE A 350 12.29 0.25 -17.73
CA PHE A 350 13.47 0.87 -18.36
C PHE A 350 14.33 1.67 -17.38
N SER A 351 13.75 2.25 -16.33
CA SER A 351 14.51 3.08 -15.38
C SER A 351 13.97 2.95 -13.95
N GLN A 352 14.87 3.10 -12.97
CA GLN A 352 14.52 3.24 -11.56
C GLN A 352 15.53 4.12 -10.80
N GLU A 353 15.06 5.06 -9.96
CA GLU A 353 15.90 5.69 -8.93
C GLU A 353 16.04 4.74 -7.72
N ASN A 354 16.71 3.60 -7.89
CA ASN A 354 16.96 2.65 -6.78
C ASN A 354 18.23 1.83 -7.01
N ALA A 355 19.34 2.52 -7.31
CA ALA A 355 20.60 1.90 -7.74
C ALA A 355 20.46 0.91 -8.92
N GLY A 356 19.38 1.02 -9.71
CA GLY A 356 19.08 0.15 -10.83
C GLY A 356 18.56 -1.25 -10.49
N LEU A 357 18.26 -1.57 -9.21
CA LEU A 357 17.92 -2.94 -8.80
C LEU A 357 16.76 -3.53 -9.62
N MET A 358 15.63 -2.85 -9.79
CA MET A 358 14.50 -3.37 -10.61
C MET A 358 14.56 -2.93 -12.08
N ALA A 359 15.64 -2.26 -12.52
CA ALA A 359 15.79 -1.87 -13.93
C ALA A 359 15.92 -3.11 -14.82
N GLY A 360 15.29 -3.09 -16.00
CA GLY A 360 15.29 -4.22 -16.93
C GLY A 360 14.32 -5.35 -16.56
N LYS A 361 13.47 -5.17 -15.53
CA LYS A 361 12.41 -6.12 -15.21
C LYS A 361 11.42 -6.23 -16.35
N ASN A 362 11.09 -7.46 -16.73
CA ASN A 362 10.08 -7.76 -17.75
C ASN A 362 9.04 -8.70 -17.15
N TYR A 363 7.76 -8.37 -17.34
CA TYR A 363 6.63 -9.12 -16.80
C TYR A 363 5.62 -9.40 -17.91
N LEU A 364 5.31 -10.67 -18.13
CA LEU A 364 4.27 -11.14 -19.03
C LEU A 364 3.16 -11.74 -18.17
N SER A 365 1.92 -11.42 -18.47
CA SER A 365 0.78 -11.95 -17.73
C SER A 365 -0.37 -12.34 -18.63
N LEU A 366 -1.14 -13.31 -18.16
CA LEU A 366 -2.43 -13.70 -18.72
C LEU A 366 -3.49 -13.46 -17.65
N THR A 367 -4.43 -12.57 -17.93
CA THR A 367 -5.59 -12.31 -17.09
C THR A 367 -6.84 -12.88 -17.75
N MET A 368 -7.69 -13.55 -16.96
CA MET A 368 -8.99 -14.07 -17.38
C MET A 368 -10.02 -13.78 -16.31
N GLY A 369 -11.25 -13.43 -16.69
CA GLY A 369 -12.34 -13.15 -15.77
C GLY A 369 -13.68 -13.04 -16.47
N HIS A 370 -14.75 -13.27 -15.73
CA HIS A 370 -16.11 -13.17 -16.24
C HIS A 370 -16.98 -12.42 -15.24
N GLU A 371 -17.66 -11.37 -15.70
CA GLU A 371 -18.61 -10.65 -14.87
C GLU A 371 -20.00 -11.29 -14.98
N PHE A 372 -20.48 -11.82 -13.86
CA PHE A 372 -21.83 -12.34 -13.76
C PHE A 372 -22.82 -11.21 -13.42
N PHE A 373 -24.00 -11.29 -14.00
CA PHE A 373 -25.12 -10.35 -13.79
C PHE A 373 -24.79 -8.92 -14.23
N GLU A 374 -23.92 -8.76 -15.23
CA GLU A 374 -23.61 -7.47 -15.84
C GLU A 374 -24.88 -6.65 -16.13
N GLY A 375 -24.83 -5.35 -15.83
CA GLY A 375 -25.98 -4.44 -15.94
C GLY A 375 -26.96 -4.47 -14.76
N ASN A 376 -26.86 -5.43 -13.84
CA ASN A 376 -27.69 -5.46 -12.62
C ASN A 376 -27.05 -4.69 -11.46
N PHE A 377 -27.86 -4.40 -10.43
CA PHE A 377 -27.36 -3.77 -9.20
C PHE A 377 -26.31 -4.63 -8.50
N PHE A 378 -26.56 -5.94 -8.38
CA PHE A 378 -25.62 -6.90 -7.80
C PHE A 378 -24.87 -7.64 -8.91
N ARG A 379 -23.54 -7.59 -8.88
CA ARG A 379 -22.66 -8.20 -9.88
C ARG A 379 -21.50 -8.92 -9.20
N ILE A 380 -20.98 -9.96 -9.83
CA ILE A 380 -19.85 -10.74 -9.31
C ILE A 380 -18.79 -10.88 -10.40
N LEU A 381 -17.55 -10.56 -10.07
CA LEU A 381 -16.41 -10.71 -10.95
C LEU A 381 -15.33 -11.57 -10.27
N PRO A 382 -15.31 -12.89 -10.53
CA PRO A 382 -14.10 -13.69 -10.38
C PRO A 382 -13.11 -13.38 -11.50
N GLN A 383 -11.84 -13.24 -11.14
CA GLN A 383 -10.74 -13.04 -12.08
C GLN A 383 -9.48 -13.77 -11.57
N VAL A 384 -8.68 -14.26 -12.51
CA VAL A 384 -7.36 -14.84 -12.26
C VAL A 384 -6.35 -14.18 -13.17
N ASN A 385 -5.19 -13.83 -12.61
CA ASN A 385 -4.03 -13.36 -13.34
C ASN A 385 -2.84 -14.30 -13.06
N ILE A 386 -2.16 -14.73 -14.11
CA ILE A 386 -0.93 -15.52 -14.00
C ILE A 386 0.22 -14.67 -14.55
N GLY A 387 1.21 -14.40 -13.70
CA GLY A 387 2.37 -13.57 -14.01
C GLY A 387 3.66 -14.34 -14.15
N TYR A 388 4.35 -14.16 -15.26
CA TYR A 388 5.70 -14.65 -15.52
C TYR A 388 6.68 -13.47 -15.57
N ALA A 389 7.72 -13.52 -14.74
CA ALA A 389 8.83 -12.58 -14.84
C ALA A 389 9.96 -13.20 -15.66
N MET A 390 10.46 -12.48 -16.66
CA MET A 390 11.59 -12.91 -17.49
C MET A 390 12.94 -12.46 -16.90
N SER A 391 12.91 -11.45 -16.05
CA SER A 391 13.99 -11.02 -15.16
C SER A 391 13.35 -10.26 -14.01
N ASN A 392 13.61 -10.64 -12.76
CA ASN A 392 12.97 -10.02 -11.60
C ASN A 392 13.64 -8.70 -11.21
N ASN A 393 14.96 -8.60 -11.38
CA ASN A 393 15.82 -7.47 -11.03
C ASN A 393 17.22 -7.68 -11.68
N ILE A 394 18.02 -6.63 -11.84
CA ILE A 394 19.31 -6.69 -12.56
C ILE A 394 20.41 -7.49 -11.84
N VAL A 395 20.29 -7.66 -10.52
CA VAL A 395 21.29 -8.32 -9.67
C VAL A 395 21.06 -9.82 -9.61
N ASP A 396 19.84 -10.21 -9.23
CA ASP A 396 19.44 -11.59 -9.05
C ASP A 396 19.06 -12.27 -10.39
N ASN A 397 18.58 -11.49 -11.36
CA ASN A 397 18.21 -11.91 -12.72
C ASN A 397 17.39 -13.23 -12.77
N ARG A 398 16.39 -13.34 -11.89
CA ARG A 398 15.56 -14.53 -11.72
C ARG A 398 14.36 -14.49 -12.66
N TYR A 399 13.90 -15.65 -13.08
CA TYR A 399 12.76 -15.82 -13.97
C TYR A 399 11.85 -16.98 -13.57
N GLY A 400 10.57 -16.87 -13.90
CA GLY A 400 9.59 -17.89 -13.58
C GLY A 400 8.21 -17.29 -13.36
N ILE A 401 7.26 -18.16 -12.98
CA ILE A 401 5.94 -17.71 -12.54
C ILE A 401 6.13 -16.96 -11.22
N GLN A 402 6.00 -15.63 -11.28
CA GLN A 402 6.16 -14.74 -10.15
C GLN A 402 4.93 -14.85 -9.24
N ASP A 403 3.74 -14.73 -9.82
CA ASP A 403 2.49 -14.70 -9.07
C ASP A 403 1.31 -15.35 -9.82
N ILE A 404 0.37 -15.90 -9.06
CA ILE A 404 -0.98 -16.24 -9.50
C ILE A 404 -1.93 -15.48 -8.57
N THR A 405 -2.56 -14.44 -9.11
CA THR A 405 -3.47 -13.57 -8.36
C THR A 405 -4.91 -13.97 -8.68
N SER A 406 -5.67 -14.41 -7.68
CA SER A 406 -7.10 -14.68 -7.80
C SER A 406 -7.87 -13.58 -7.07
N THR A 407 -8.86 -12.98 -7.73
CA THR A 407 -9.71 -11.94 -7.15
C THR A 407 -11.17 -12.30 -7.29
N LEU A 408 -11.95 -11.91 -6.29
CA LEU A 408 -13.40 -11.99 -6.29
C LEU A 408 -13.95 -10.62 -5.88
N THR A 409 -14.63 -9.96 -6.81
CA THR A 409 -15.24 -8.65 -6.58
C THR A 409 -16.76 -8.77 -6.58
N PHE A 410 -17.40 -8.23 -5.55
CA PHE A 410 -18.85 -8.08 -5.46
C PHE A 410 -19.21 -6.61 -5.63
N PHE A 411 -20.14 -6.32 -6.52
CA PHE A 411 -20.62 -4.96 -6.77
C PHE A 411 -22.04 -4.78 -6.24
N PHE A 412 -22.33 -3.58 -5.74
CA PHE A 412 -23.63 -3.12 -5.28
C PHE A 412 -23.87 -1.71 -5.84
N GLY A 413 -24.34 -1.67 -7.10
CA GLY A 413 -24.39 -0.46 -7.90
C GLY A 413 -22.98 0.11 -8.11
N LYS A 414 -22.72 1.27 -7.50
CA LYS A 414 -21.44 1.97 -7.57
C LYS A 414 -20.42 1.52 -6.52
N PHE A 415 -20.85 0.80 -5.49
CA PHE A 415 -19.96 0.29 -4.45
C PHE A 415 -19.43 -1.10 -4.82
N PHE A 416 -18.25 -1.44 -4.31
CA PHE A 416 -17.73 -2.80 -4.43
C PHE A 416 -16.97 -3.24 -3.18
N VAL A 417 -16.92 -4.55 -2.99
CA VAL A 417 -16.04 -5.23 -2.03
C VAL A 417 -15.23 -6.27 -2.79
N LYS A 418 -13.93 -6.33 -2.54
CA LYS A 418 -13.00 -7.22 -3.22
C LYS A 418 -12.23 -8.04 -2.20
N ALA A 419 -12.07 -9.33 -2.50
CA ALA A 419 -11.13 -10.20 -1.82
C ALA A 419 -10.13 -10.72 -2.85
N ALA A 420 -8.86 -10.80 -2.48
CA ALA A 420 -7.80 -11.24 -3.35
C ALA A 420 -6.80 -12.14 -2.61
N ASP A 421 -6.33 -13.18 -3.30
CA ASP A 421 -5.23 -14.04 -2.88
C ASP A 421 -4.16 -14.04 -3.98
N VAL A 422 -2.93 -13.72 -3.60
CA VAL A 422 -1.76 -13.83 -4.46
C VAL A 422 -0.93 -15.01 -4.02
N TYR A 423 -0.96 -16.07 -4.81
CA TYR A 423 -0.08 -17.21 -4.64
C TYR A 423 1.25 -16.96 -5.35
N ARG A 424 2.35 -17.15 -4.61
CA ARG A 424 3.74 -17.08 -5.08
C ARG A 424 4.23 -18.52 -5.30
N PRO A 425 4.01 -19.13 -6.48
CA PRO A 425 4.35 -20.53 -6.71
C PRO A 425 5.86 -20.79 -6.66
N ASN A 426 6.64 -19.74 -6.89
CA ASN A 426 8.08 -19.84 -6.94
C ASN A 426 8.74 -18.85 -5.98
N LEU A 427 8.97 -19.30 -4.74
CA LEU A 427 9.55 -18.47 -3.68
C LEU A 427 11.00 -18.08 -3.95
N TYR A 428 11.72 -18.82 -4.81
CA TYR A 428 13.05 -18.40 -5.27
C TYR A 428 12.97 -17.02 -5.95
N MET A 429 11.85 -16.57 -6.49
CA MET A 429 11.73 -15.22 -7.06
C MET A 429 11.86 -14.09 -6.02
N TYR A 430 11.57 -14.40 -4.75
CA TYR A 430 11.45 -13.47 -3.63
C TYR A 430 12.55 -13.67 -2.56
N ASP A 431 13.31 -14.75 -2.66
CA ASP A 431 14.39 -15.13 -1.74
C ASP A 431 15.64 -14.25 -1.93
N THR A 432 15.48 -12.98 -1.60
CA THR A 432 16.50 -11.95 -1.73
C THR A 432 16.25 -10.80 -0.77
N ASP A 433 17.31 -10.37 -0.10
CA ASP A 433 17.29 -9.17 0.74
C ASP A 433 17.18 -7.88 -0.11
N ASN A 434 17.28 -7.95 -1.44
CA ASN A 434 16.95 -6.81 -2.31
C ASN A 434 15.45 -6.45 -2.25
N TYR A 435 14.60 -7.41 -1.91
CA TYR A 435 13.16 -7.21 -1.81
C TYR A 435 12.73 -6.99 -0.35
N TYR A 436 13.21 -7.85 0.56
CA TYR A 436 12.90 -7.75 1.99
C TYR A 436 13.83 -6.83 2.79
N GLY A 437 14.87 -6.26 2.19
CA GLY A 437 15.86 -5.44 2.88
C GLY A 437 16.73 -6.24 3.85
N ALA A 438 17.91 -5.71 4.19
CA ALA A 438 18.71 -6.23 5.29
C ALA A 438 18.05 -5.83 6.62
N THR A 439 17.11 -6.65 7.10
CA THR A 439 16.38 -6.36 8.34
C THR A 439 17.35 -6.41 9.51
N GLY A 440 17.48 -5.27 10.18
CA GLY A 440 18.48 -5.07 11.23
C GLY A 440 19.91 -5.42 10.82
N GLY A 441 20.29 -5.16 9.57
CA GLY A 441 21.66 -5.41 9.09
C GLY A 441 22.01 -6.90 8.92
N TYR A 442 21.09 -7.84 9.18
CA TYR A 442 21.27 -9.24 8.87
C TYR A 442 20.86 -9.52 7.42
N VAL A 443 21.58 -10.44 6.79
CA VAL A 443 21.32 -10.92 5.43
C VAL A 443 21.28 -12.43 5.42
N ASN A 444 20.44 -13.02 4.57
CA ASN A 444 20.43 -14.47 4.35
C ASN A 444 21.69 -14.85 3.56
N SER A 445 22.45 -15.85 4.03
CA SER A 445 23.67 -16.29 3.32
C SER A 445 23.36 -17.11 2.06
N THR A 446 22.17 -17.72 2.02
CA THR A 446 21.62 -18.44 0.88
C THR A 446 20.51 -17.61 0.25
N SER A 447 20.34 -17.75 -1.05
CA SER A 447 19.29 -17.05 -1.81
C SER A 447 18.40 -18.02 -2.59
N LYS A 448 18.42 -19.30 -2.20
CA LYS A 448 17.72 -20.41 -2.87
C LYS A 448 17.04 -21.39 -1.91
N ASP A 449 16.89 -21.03 -0.63
CA ASP A 449 16.27 -21.89 0.39
C ASP A 449 14.83 -21.48 0.73
N SER A 450 14.29 -20.48 0.03
CA SER A 450 12.97 -19.88 0.22
C SER A 450 12.77 -19.29 1.61
N LYS A 451 13.86 -18.86 2.24
CA LYS A 451 13.83 -18.21 3.54
C LYS A 451 14.31 -16.79 3.47
N ILE A 452 13.94 -16.02 4.48
CA ILE A 452 14.37 -14.65 4.63
C ILE A 452 14.52 -14.34 6.11
N VAL A 453 15.27 -13.28 6.43
CA VAL A 453 15.39 -12.78 7.79
C VAL A 453 14.01 -12.47 8.37
N ASP A 454 13.75 -12.98 9.57
CA ASP A 454 12.54 -12.74 10.35
C ASP A 454 12.65 -11.46 11.18
N PRO A 455 11.91 -10.37 10.87
CA PRO A 455 12.01 -9.14 11.63
C PRO A 455 11.70 -9.33 13.13
N GLY A 456 10.84 -10.28 13.48
CA GLY A 456 10.50 -10.59 14.87
C GLY A 456 11.63 -11.23 15.66
N LYS A 457 12.72 -11.66 15.00
CA LYS A 457 13.86 -12.33 15.64
C LYS A 457 15.16 -11.55 15.55
N VAL A 458 15.11 -10.34 15.00
CA VAL A 458 16.29 -9.52 14.74
C VAL A 458 16.53 -8.50 15.85
N ASN A 459 15.49 -7.79 16.24
CA ASN A 459 15.60 -6.62 17.11
C ASN A 459 15.16 -6.89 18.55
N GLY A 460 15.63 -6.05 19.48
CA GLY A 460 15.23 -6.09 20.89
C GLY A 460 16.11 -6.97 21.82
N PRO A 461 15.98 -6.75 23.15
CA PRO A 461 16.82 -7.36 24.18
C PRO A 461 16.94 -8.89 24.10
N ALA A 462 15.81 -9.58 23.97
CA ALA A 462 15.75 -11.04 24.01
C ALA A 462 16.45 -11.67 22.80
N ASN A 463 16.18 -11.14 21.60
CA ASN A 463 16.83 -11.57 20.37
C ASN A 463 18.34 -11.31 20.44
N GLN A 464 18.73 -10.14 20.92
CA GLN A 464 20.14 -9.79 21.06
C GLN A 464 20.87 -10.71 22.06
N LEU A 465 20.24 -11.06 23.19
CA LEU A 465 20.80 -12.03 24.15
C LEU A 465 21.04 -13.40 23.53
N VAL A 466 20.08 -13.92 22.75
CA VAL A 466 20.22 -15.21 22.07
C VAL A 466 21.35 -15.16 21.04
N LEU A 467 21.44 -14.07 20.28
CA LEU A 467 22.47 -13.90 19.25
C LEU A 467 23.86 -13.75 19.86
N ASP A 468 23.98 -13.01 20.97
CA ASP A 468 25.22 -12.90 21.73
C ASP A 468 25.64 -14.26 22.31
N PHE A 469 24.68 -15.05 22.82
CA PHE A 469 24.95 -16.41 23.28
C PHE A 469 25.44 -17.31 22.15
N ILE A 470 24.77 -17.32 20.98
CA ILE A 470 25.22 -18.11 19.82
C ILE A 470 26.63 -17.71 19.39
N ASN A 471 26.92 -16.40 19.41
CA ASN A 471 28.21 -15.86 18.99
C ASN A 471 29.35 -16.17 19.97
N THR A 472 29.09 -16.15 21.28
CA THR A 472 30.11 -16.30 22.33
C THR A 472 30.19 -17.70 22.93
N SER A 473 29.20 -18.57 22.65
CA SER A 473 29.17 -19.91 23.20
C SER A 473 30.32 -20.77 22.69
N THR A 474 31.06 -21.36 23.65
CA THR A 474 32.11 -22.34 23.40
C THR A 474 31.55 -23.75 23.12
N THR A 475 30.24 -23.97 23.36
CA THR A 475 29.59 -25.27 23.10
C THR A 475 29.13 -25.43 21.66
N ILE A 476 29.04 -24.34 20.90
CA ILE A 476 28.66 -24.35 19.49
C ILE A 476 29.96 -24.33 18.66
N PRO A 477 30.27 -25.40 17.90
CA PRO A 477 31.44 -25.42 17.01
C PRO A 477 31.39 -24.25 16.02
N ASP A 478 32.56 -23.66 15.74
CA ASP A 478 32.68 -22.51 14.83
C ASP A 478 32.01 -22.77 13.47
N GLN A 479 32.13 -23.99 12.93
CA GLN A 479 31.54 -24.36 11.64
C GLN A 479 30.00 -24.41 11.67
N LEU A 480 29.40 -24.62 12.84
CA LEU A 480 27.94 -24.71 13.00
C LEU A 480 27.31 -23.40 13.46
N ARG A 481 28.11 -22.45 13.97
CA ARG A 481 27.61 -21.18 14.54
C ARG A 481 26.73 -20.41 13.56
N GLN A 482 27.13 -20.32 12.29
CA GLN A 482 26.35 -19.66 11.26
C GLN A 482 25.01 -20.37 11.00
N SER A 483 25.02 -21.71 10.93
CA SER A 483 23.81 -22.50 10.71
C SER A 483 22.82 -22.41 11.89
N VAL A 484 23.32 -22.38 13.12
CA VAL A 484 22.49 -22.17 14.33
C VAL A 484 21.90 -20.76 14.33
N ARG A 485 22.70 -19.75 13.98
CA ARG A 485 22.25 -18.36 13.86
C ARG A 485 21.16 -18.20 12.79
N GLU A 486 21.35 -18.79 11.62
CA GLU A 486 20.36 -18.77 10.53
C GLU A 486 19.09 -19.55 10.89
N SER A 487 19.23 -20.69 11.56
CA SER A 487 18.07 -21.47 12.05
C SER A 487 17.23 -20.68 13.05
N TYR A 488 17.86 -19.80 13.84
CA TYR A 488 17.17 -18.86 14.70
C TYR A 488 16.49 -17.75 13.89
N LEU A 489 17.28 -17.01 13.09
CA LEU A 489 16.88 -15.75 12.46
C LEU A 489 15.96 -15.89 11.25
N LEU A 490 16.02 -17.00 10.52
CA LEU A 490 15.32 -17.10 9.25
C LEU A 490 13.90 -17.65 9.43
N GLN A 491 12.98 -17.14 8.61
CA GLN A 491 11.63 -17.65 8.43
C GLN A 491 11.42 -18.06 6.97
N LYS A 492 10.47 -18.97 6.73
CA LYS A 492 10.03 -19.28 5.37
C LYS A 492 9.23 -18.10 4.81
N ILE A 493 9.48 -17.75 3.55
CA ILE A 493 8.73 -16.70 2.87
C ILE A 493 7.25 -17.11 2.75
N PRO A 494 6.28 -16.25 3.14
CA PRO A 494 4.87 -16.51 2.91
C PRO A 494 4.57 -16.68 1.42
N SER A 495 3.97 -17.83 1.06
CA SER A 495 3.59 -18.14 -0.32
C SER A 495 2.25 -17.54 -0.74
N HIS A 496 1.46 -17.04 0.21
CA HIS A 496 0.20 -16.36 -0.07
C HIS A 496 0.28 -14.93 0.43
N LEU A 497 -0.31 -14.00 -0.30
CA LEU A 497 -0.66 -12.67 0.17
C LEU A 497 -2.15 -12.44 -0.01
N VAL A 498 -2.88 -12.24 1.08
CA VAL A 498 -4.33 -12.03 1.08
C VAL A 498 -4.64 -10.60 1.47
N TRP A 499 -5.49 -9.95 0.68
CA TRP A 499 -5.94 -8.59 0.96
C TRP A 499 -7.42 -8.42 0.61
N PHE A 500 -8.01 -7.42 1.25
CA PHE A 500 -9.39 -7.02 1.02
C PHE A 500 -9.44 -5.56 0.62
N SER A 501 -10.48 -5.19 -0.11
CA SER A 501 -10.79 -3.79 -0.32
C SER A 501 -12.27 -3.51 -0.36
N VAL A 502 -12.58 -2.26 -0.06
CA VAL A 502 -13.89 -1.67 -0.26
C VAL A 502 -13.71 -0.42 -1.09
N GLY A 503 -14.61 -0.17 -2.02
CA GLY A 503 -14.53 1.01 -2.84
C GLY A 503 -15.82 1.41 -3.50
N PHE A 504 -15.71 2.49 -4.27
CA PHE A 504 -16.83 3.17 -4.88
C PHE A 504 -16.39 3.89 -6.14
N SER A 505 -17.18 3.79 -7.21
CA SER A 505 -16.90 4.38 -8.52
C SER A 505 -17.94 5.43 -8.93
N GLN A 506 -17.48 6.53 -9.54
CA GLN A 506 -18.29 7.59 -10.13
C GLN A 506 -17.76 7.97 -11.51
N ASN A 507 -18.65 8.48 -12.36
CA ASN A 507 -18.33 9.02 -13.67
C ASN A 507 -18.95 10.42 -13.79
N PHE A 508 -18.23 11.36 -14.39
CA PHE A 508 -18.60 12.77 -14.57
C PHE A 508 -18.56 13.17 -16.04
#